data_AF-A0A7S0ZY18-F1
#
_entry.id   AF-A0A7S0ZY18-F1
#
_cell.length_a   1.000
_cell.length_b   1.000
_cell.length_c   1.000
_cell.angle_alpha   90.00
_cell.angle_beta   90.00
_cell.angle_gamma   90.00
#
_symmetry.space_group_name_H-M   'P 1'
#
loop_
_entity.id
_entity.type
_entity.pdbx_description
1 polymer ?
#
loop_
_entity_poly.entity_id
_entity_poly.type
_entity_poly.pdbx_seq_one_letter_code
_entity_poly.pdbx_strand_id
1 'polypeptide(L)'
;VGRPKDLFGALEVLEEMKARGVQPQVITYNTTISACAKASHWTKALQLMGEMRGSAVEPNVITYNSCMAAGTWQWAVHVLRELVEDSMEPDFITYKIVIKELNKAKKWQMMLSIVHDMRKRLDDVIVCSIVINALGHAGKWALALELFS
;
A
#
# COMPACT_ATOMS: atom_id res chain seq x y z
N VAL A 1 -6.26 -3.21 -14.19
CA VAL A 1 -5.20 -4.24 -14.09
C VAL A 1 -4.03 -3.74 -14.92
N GLY A 2 -2.85 -3.52 -14.33
CA GLY A 2 -1.67 -3.14 -15.13
C GLY A 2 -1.22 -4.33 -15.95
N ARG A 3 -0.82 -4.12 -17.21
CA ARG A 3 -0.45 -5.23 -18.08
C ARG A 3 0.93 -5.74 -17.65
N PRO A 4 1.22 -7.06 -17.72
CA PRO A 4 2.56 -7.59 -17.44
C PRO A 4 3.67 -6.90 -18.24
N LYS A 5 3.34 -6.39 -19.43
CA LYS A 5 4.23 -5.57 -20.27
C LYS A 5 4.73 -4.29 -19.59
N ASP A 6 3.89 -3.68 -18.75
CA ASP A 6 4.24 -2.45 -18.03
C ASP A 6 5.31 -2.73 -16.94
N LEU A 7 5.33 -3.95 -16.37
CA LEU A 7 6.35 -4.39 -15.41
C LEU A 7 7.72 -4.61 -16.08
N PHE A 8 7.76 -5.39 -17.15
CA PHE A 8 9.02 -5.70 -17.84
C PHE A 8 9.68 -4.42 -18.37
N GLY A 9 8.90 -3.54 -19.01
CA GLY A 9 9.43 -2.27 -19.51
C GLY A 9 9.92 -1.35 -18.37
N ALA A 10 9.20 -1.27 -17.25
CA ALA A 10 9.64 -0.46 -16.11
C ALA A 10 10.94 -0.99 -15.46
N LEU A 11 11.11 -2.31 -15.40
CA LEU A 11 12.34 -2.93 -14.90
C LEU A 11 13.51 -2.73 -15.87
N GLU A 12 13.28 -2.94 -17.17
CA GLU A 12 14.31 -2.77 -18.21
C GLU A 12 14.83 -1.33 -18.25
N VAL A 13 13.93 -0.34 -18.21
CA VAL A 13 14.32 1.07 -18.16
C VAL A 13 15.10 1.40 -16.89
N LEU A 14 14.71 0.85 -15.74
CA LEU A 14 15.42 1.06 -14.48
C LEU A 14 16.85 0.49 -14.53
N GLU A 15 17.02 -0.72 -15.06
CA GLU A 15 18.34 -1.35 -15.20
C GLU A 15 19.22 -0.61 -16.22
N GLU A 16 18.66 -0.17 -17.35
CA GLU A 16 19.39 0.60 -18.35
C GLU A 16 19.84 1.96 -17.81
N MET A 17 19.02 2.63 -17.00
CA MET A 17 19.42 3.87 -16.32
C MET A 17 20.65 3.64 -15.44
N LYS A 18 20.63 2.58 -14.61
CA LYS A 18 21.78 2.21 -13.76
C LYS A 18 23.02 1.87 -14.60
N ALA A 19 22.85 1.09 -15.67
CA ALA A 19 23.94 0.69 -16.57
C ALA A 19 24.61 1.91 -17.24
N ARG A 20 23.85 2.98 -17.51
CA ARG A 20 24.36 4.26 -18.02
C ARG A 20 24.91 5.19 -16.95
N GLY A 21 24.94 4.77 -15.69
CA GLY A 21 25.37 5.60 -14.56
C GLY A 21 24.39 6.71 -14.18
N VAL A 22 23.14 6.64 -14.68
CA VAL A 22 22.08 7.58 -14.31
C VAL A 22 21.45 7.10 -13.01
N GLN A 23 21.61 7.89 -11.94
CA GLN A 23 21.07 7.54 -10.62
C GLN A 23 19.53 7.57 -10.63
N PRO A 24 18.85 6.44 -10.39
CA PRO A 24 17.39 6.43 -10.27
C PRO A 24 16.94 7.25 -9.06
N GLN A 25 15.85 8.00 -9.22
CA GLN A 25 15.28 8.82 -8.15
C GLN A 25 14.00 8.21 -7.57
N VAL A 26 13.46 8.85 -6.53
CA VAL A 26 12.20 8.44 -5.86
C VAL A 26 11.08 8.15 -6.85
N ILE A 27 10.90 9.02 -7.85
CA ILE A 27 9.83 8.87 -8.86
C ILE A 27 10.05 7.61 -9.72
N THR A 28 11.30 7.34 -10.11
CA THR A 28 11.66 6.15 -10.90
C THR A 28 11.34 4.88 -10.12
N TYR A 29 11.82 4.79 -8.87
CA TYR A 29 11.53 3.65 -8.00
C TYR A 29 10.03 3.48 -7.74
N ASN A 30 9.32 4.54 -7.40
CA ASN A 30 7.87 4.48 -7.15
C ASN A 30 7.09 4.01 -8.38
N THR A 31 7.50 4.43 -9.57
CA THR A 31 6.87 3.99 -10.83
C THR A 31 7.07 2.49 -11.04
N THR A 32 8.30 1.99 -10.88
CA THR A 32 8.62 0.56 -11.05
C THR A 32 7.98 -0.31 -9.97
N ILE A 33 7.94 0.16 -8.72
CA ILE A 33 7.25 -0.52 -7.61
C ILE A 33 5.74 -0.55 -7.85
N SER A 34 5.14 0.54 -8.35
CA SER A 34 3.72 0.55 -8.72
C SER A 34 3.41 -0.43 -9.86
N ALA A 35 4.32 -0.57 -10.83
CA ALA A 35 4.20 -1.59 -11.88
C ALA A 35 4.26 -3.02 -11.28
N CYS A 36 5.15 -3.27 -10.33
CA CYS A 36 5.20 -4.53 -9.57
C CYS A 36 3.88 -4.79 -8.84
N ALA A 37 3.29 -3.74 -8.24
CA ALA A 37 2.04 -3.85 -7.52
C ALA A 37 0.86 -4.25 -8.41
N LYS A 38 0.77 -3.63 -9.58
CA LYS A 38 -0.27 -3.95 -10.57
C LYS A 38 -0.14 -5.37 -11.14
N ALA A 39 1.05 -5.93 -11.10
CA ALA A 39 1.34 -7.29 -11.54
C ALA A 39 1.42 -8.31 -10.38
N SER A 40 1.07 -7.89 -9.15
CA SER A 40 1.10 -8.74 -7.94
C SER A 40 2.47 -9.34 -7.60
N HIS A 41 3.56 -8.69 -8.02
CA HIS A 41 4.95 -9.12 -7.75
C HIS A 41 5.52 -8.41 -6.52
N TRP A 42 4.96 -8.69 -5.34
CA TRP A 42 5.36 -8.07 -4.08
C TRP A 42 6.83 -8.29 -3.71
N THR A 43 7.40 -9.47 -4.00
CA THR A 43 8.81 -9.76 -3.71
C THR A 43 9.74 -8.81 -4.46
N LYS A 44 9.41 -8.48 -5.72
CA LYS A 44 10.18 -7.52 -6.51
C LYS A 44 9.99 -6.10 -6.02
N ALA A 45 8.77 -5.73 -5.62
CA ALA A 45 8.49 -4.43 -5.00
C ALA A 45 9.35 -4.18 -3.75
N LEU A 46 9.51 -5.19 -2.89
CA LEU A 46 10.39 -5.11 -1.72
C LEU A 46 11.87 -5.03 -2.08
N GLN A 47 12.31 -5.83 -3.05
CA GLN A 47 13.70 -5.76 -3.50
C GLN A 47 14.04 -4.35 -3.99
N LEU A 48 13.14 -3.73 -4.74
CA LEU A 48 13.30 -2.36 -5.23
C LEU A 48 13.27 -1.33 -4.09
N MET A 49 12.43 -1.51 -3.07
CA MET A 49 12.41 -0.63 -1.90
C MET A 49 13.71 -0.75 -1.07
N GLY A 50 14.24 -1.97 -0.91
CA GLY A 50 15.54 -2.19 -0.28
C GLY A 50 16.69 -1.59 -1.09
N GLU A 51 16.65 -1.73 -2.41
CA GLU A 51 17.62 -1.11 -3.32
C GLU A 51 17.58 0.43 -3.26
N MET A 52 16.37 1.00 -3.20
CA MET A 52 16.16 2.43 -3.03
C MET A 52 16.85 2.94 -1.76
N ARG A 53 16.63 2.27 -0.61
CA ARG A 53 17.33 2.57 0.66
C ARG A 53 18.85 2.44 0.54
N GLY A 54 19.34 1.35 -0.07
CA GLY A 54 20.76 1.11 -0.29
C GLY A 54 21.43 2.14 -1.21
N SER A 55 20.65 2.77 -2.09
CA SER A 55 21.10 3.83 -2.99
C SER A 55 21.01 5.24 -2.37
N ALA A 56 20.80 5.35 -1.05
CA ALA A 56 20.56 6.60 -0.33
C ALA A 56 19.36 7.41 -0.84
N VAL A 57 18.36 6.73 -1.42
CA VAL A 57 17.09 7.33 -1.81
C VAL A 57 16.05 6.93 -0.76
N GLU A 58 15.44 7.89 -0.08
CA GLU A 58 14.52 7.60 1.02
C GLU A 58 13.12 7.23 0.51
N PRO A 59 12.57 6.05 0.90
CA PRO A 59 11.18 5.69 0.64
C PRO A 59 10.23 6.73 1.23
N ASN A 60 9.14 7.01 0.53
CA ASN A 60 8.07 7.85 1.05
C ASN A 60 6.75 7.07 1.14
N VAL A 61 5.71 7.71 1.68
CA VAL A 61 4.38 7.09 1.84
C VAL A 61 3.86 6.46 0.52
N ILE A 62 4.17 7.05 -0.64
CA ILE A 62 3.81 6.50 -1.96
C ILE A 62 4.55 5.17 -2.24
N THR A 63 5.82 5.08 -1.86
CA THR A 63 6.62 3.85 -1.95
C THR A 63 5.97 2.72 -1.13
N TYR A 64 5.68 2.96 0.15
CA TYR A 64 5.02 1.98 1.02
C TYR A 64 3.64 1.60 0.51
N ASN A 65 2.83 2.57 0.09
CA ASN A 65 1.50 2.34 -0.49
C ASN A 65 1.59 1.40 -1.71
N SER A 66 2.59 1.60 -2.56
CA SER A 66 2.79 0.73 -3.73
C SER A 66 3.22 -0.68 -3.32
N CYS A 67 4.12 -0.82 -2.32
CA CYS A 67 4.51 -2.12 -1.77
C CYS A 67 3.33 -2.88 -1.13
N MET A 68 2.50 -2.20 -0.33
CA MET A 68 1.31 -2.78 0.29
C MET A 68 0.32 -3.31 -0.75
N ALA A 69 0.12 -2.54 -1.83
CA ALA A 69 -0.81 -2.91 -2.91
C ALA A 69 -0.34 -4.11 -3.75
N ALA A 70 0.96 -4.45 -3.71
CA ALA A 70 1.52 -5.56 -4.44
C ALA A 70 1.29 -6.93 -3.77
N GLY A 71 1.11 -6.92 -2.44
CA GLY A 71 1.12 -8.11 -1.61
C GLY A 71 -0.26 -8.58 -1.15
N THR A 72 -0.24 -9.50 -0.19
CA THR A 72 -1.46 -9.98 0.50
C THR A 72 -1.79 -9.09 1.69
N TRP A 73 -2.94 -9.33 2.33
CA TRP A 73 -3.36 -8.59 3.53
C TRP A 73 -2.34 -8.68 4.67
N GLN A 74 -1.67 -9.83 4.86
CA GLN A 74 -0.62 -9.97 5.89
C GLN A 74 0.48 -8.94 5.65
N TRP A 75 0.82 -8.81 4.37
CA TRP A 75 1.89 -7.94 3.93
C TRP A 75 1.50 -6.47 4.00
N ALA A 76 0.29 -6.14 3.57
CA ALA A 76 -0.25 -4.80 3.72
C ALA A 76 -0.23 -4.33 5.20
N VAL A 77 -0.61 -5.19 6.14
CA VAL A 77 -0.59 -4.87 7.57
C VAL A 77 0.84 -4.76 8.12
N HIS A 78 1.77 -5.60 7.66
CA HIS A 78 3.16 -5.52 8.07
C HIS A 78 3.81 -4.22 7.61
N VAL A 79 3.69 -3.89 6.33
CA VAL A 79 4.28 -2.67 5.74
C VAL A 79 3.62 -1.41 6.33
N LEU A 80 2.34 -1.45 6.72
CA LEU A 80 1.71 -0.37 7.48
C LEU A 80 2.42 -0.13 8.83
N ARG A 81 2.81 -1.19 9.54
CA ARG A 81 3.53 -1.07 10.81
C ARG A 81 4.93 -0.51 10.58
N GLU A 82 5.64 -1.01 9.58
CA GLU A 82 6.96 -0.46 9.21
C GLU A 82 6.88 1.04 8.89
N LEU A 83 5.84 1.48 8.16
CA LEU A 83 5.64 2.91 7.87
C LEU A 83 5.51 3.75 9.16
N VAL A 84 4.79 3.25 10.16
CA VAL A 84 4.62 3.93 11.46
C VAL A 84 5.91 3.87 12.29
N GLU A 85 6.64 2.76 12.24
CA GLU A 85 7.95 2.60 12.91
C GLU A 85 9.01 3.54 12.32
N ASP A 86 8.99 3.74 11.00
CA ASP A 86 9.81 4.73 10.30
C ASP A 86 9.33 6.18 10.52
N SER A 87 8.47 6.41 11.53
CA SER A 87 7.95 7.72 11.95
C SER A 87 7.20 8.48 10.84
N MET A 88 6.68 7.77 9.84
CA MET A 88 5.82 8.36 8.82
C MET A 88 4.35 8.26 9.23
N GLU A 89 3.54 9.22 8.81
CA GLU A 89 2.10 9.21 9.05
C GLU A 89 1.37 8.47 7.92
N PRO A 90 0.63 7.39 8.22
CA PRO A 90 -0.21 6.74 7.23
C PRO A 90 -1.31 7.69 6.74
N ASP A 91 -1.50 7.77 5.42
CA ASP A 91 -2.52 8.63 4.84
C ASP A 91 -3.83 7.85 4.55
N PHE A 92 -4.83 8.56 4.06
CA PHE A 92 -6.09 7.96 3.60
C PHE A 92 -5.89 6.81 2.59
N ILE A 93 -4.91 6.95 1.69
CA ILE A 93 -4.63 5.98 0.63
C ILE A 93 -4.04 4.71 1.24
N THR A 94 -3.12 4.85 2.20
CA THR A 94 -2.52 3.77 2.96
C THR A 94 -3.59 2.87 3.57
N TYR A 95 -4.48 3.46 4.35
CA TYR A 95 -5.54 2.70 5.00
C TYR A 95 -6.55 2.10 4.03
N LYS A 96 -6.90 2.82 2.96
CA LYS A 96 -7.77 2.30 1.90
C LYS A 96 -7.21 1.04 1.25
N ILE A 97 -5.89 0.97 1.05
CA ILE A 97 -5.22 -0.21 0.51
C ILE A 97 -5.31 -1.38 1.50
N VAL A 98 -4.94 -1.15 2.77
CA VAL A 98 -4.97 -2.19 3.81
C VAL A 98 -6.39 -2.75 3.99
N ILE A 99 -7.39 -1.89 4.10
CA ILE A 99 -8.80 -2.29 4.24
C ILE A 99 -9.28 -3.06 3.01
N LYS A 100 -8.91 -2.62 1.80
CA LYS A 100 -9.24 -3.34 0.56
C LYS A 100 -8.69 -4.76 0.57
N GLU A 101 -7.43 -4.96 0.96
CA GLU A 101 -6.82 -6.29 1.02
C GLU A 101 -7.41 -7.15 2.15
N LEU A 102 -7.72 -6.57 3.31
CA LEU A 102 -8.42 -7.25 4.40
C LEU A 102 -9.83 -7.68 4.00
N ASN A 103 -10.55 -6.86 3.22
CA ASN A 103 -11.89 -7.17 2.75
C ASN A 103 -11.88 -8.36 1.78
N LYS A 104 -10.95 -8.35 0.81
CA LYS A 104 -10.74 -9.50 -0.09
C LYS A 104 -10.44 -10.79 0.69
N ALA A 105 -9.66 -10.68 1.76
CA ALA A 105 -9.31 -11.80 2.62
C ALA A 105 -10.38 -12.18 3.65
N LYS A 106 -11.51 -11.46 3.67
CA LYS A 106 -12.60 -11.60 4.66
C LYS A 106 -12.08 -11.57 6.10
N LYS A 107 -11.15 -10.67 6.42
CA LYS A 107 -10.57 -10.49 7.77
C LYS A 107 -11.20 -9.32 8.50
N TRP A 108 -12.51 -9.40 8.75
CA TRP A 108 -13.31 -8.29 9.30
C TRP A 108 -12.85 -7.86 10.70
N GLN A 109 -12.52 -8.78 11.60
CA GLN A 109 -12.05 -8.43 12.95
C GLN A 109 -10.81 -7.53 12.94
N MET A 110 -9.87 -7.82 12.04
CA MET A 110 -8.67 -7.02 11.92
C MET A 110 -8.93 -5.71 11.17
N MET A 111 -9.85 -5.70 10.21
CA MET A 111 -10.32 -4.47 9.59
C MET A 111 -10.92 -3.51 10.63
N LEU A 112 -11.69 -4.00 11.60
CA LEU A 112 -12.21 -3.17 12.70
C LEU A 112 -11.09 -2.57 13.55
N SER A 113 -10.05 -3.34 13.86
CA SER A 113 -8.87 -2.84 14.58
C SER A 113 -8.17 -1.71 13.82
N ILE A 114 -7.97 -1.87 12.51
CA ILE A 114 -7.38 -0.83 11.65
C ILE A 114 -8.29 0.41 11.60
N VAL A 115 -9.60 0.25 11.44
CA VAL A 115 -10.56 1.36 11.42
C VAL A 115 -10.55 2.13 12.74
N HIS A 116 -10.41 1.44 13.87
CA HIS A 116 -10.29 2.09 15.17
C HIS A 116 -8.98 2.89 15.30
N ASP A 117 -7.86 2.38 14.79
CA ASP A 117 -6.60 3.14 14.72
C ASP A 117 -6.73 4.37 13.80
N MET A 118 -7.40 4.23 12.65
CA MET A 118 -7.67 5.36 11.75
C MET A 118 -8.46 6.46 12.43
N ARG A 119 -9.51 6.12 13.19
CA ARG A 119 -10.37 7.10 13.86
C ARG A 119 -9.63 7.95 14.89
N LYS A 120 -8.51 7.46 15.41
CA LYS A 120 -7.63 8.24 16.30
C LYS A 120 -6.75 9.23 15.55
N ARG A 121 -6.53 9.02 14.25
CA ARG A 121 -5.53 9.73 13.43
C ARG A 121 -6.13 10.58 12.32
N LEU A 122 -7.34 10.27 11.87
CA LEU A 122 -8.00 10.89 10.71
C LEU A 122 -9.39 11.42 11.08
N ASP A 123 -9.86 12.39 10.29
CA ASP A 123 -11.20 12.95 10.41
C ASP A 123 -12.30 11.90 10.21
N ASP A 124 -13.33 11.95 11.06
CA ASP A 124 -14.41 10.95 11.12
C ASP A 124 -15.12 10.78 9.77
N VAL A 125 -15.30 11.86 9.00
CA VAL A 125 -15.96 11.85 7.67
C VAL A 125 -15.25 10.93 6.67
N ILE A 126 -13.92 10.93 6.67
CA ILE A 126 -13.10 10.12 5.79
C ILE A 126 -13.18 8.65 6.23
N VAL A 127 -13.11 8.39 7.53
CA VAL A 127 -13.25 7.05 8.11
C VAL A 127 -14.61 6.46 7.78
N CYS A 128 -15.70 7.20 7.96
CA CYS A 128 -17.06 6.78 7.64
C CYS A 128 -17.18 6.30 6.19
N SER A 129 -16.68 7.09 5.25
CA SER A 129 -16.78 6.77 3.82
C SER A 129 -16.07 5.45 3.46
N ILE A 130 -14.90 5.20 4.04
CA ILE A 130 -14.13 3.97 3.80
C ILE A 130 -14.81 2.77 4.45
N VAL A 131 -15.26 2.93 5.70
CA VAL A 131 -15.92 1.89 6.49
C VAL A 131 -17.21 1.45 5.82
N ILE A 132 -18.06 2.40 5.40
CA ILE A 132 -19.30 2.12 4.67
C ILE A 132 -19.01 1.34 3.39
N ASN A 133 -18.06 1.81 2.58
CA ASN A 133 -17.73 1.14 1.32
C ASN A 133 -17.19 -0.28 1.56
N ALA A 134 -16.29 -0.45 2.53
CA ALA A 134 -15.66 -1.74 2.83
C ALA A 134 -16.66 -2.75 3.42
N LEU A 135 -17.43 -2.36 4.44
CA LEU A 135 -18.43 -3.22 5.09
C LEU A 135 -19.65 -3.47 4.19
N GLY A 136 -20.02 -2.51 3.34
CA GLY A 136 -21.06 -2.67 2.35
C GLY A 136 -20.72 -3.77 1.34
N HIS A 137 -19.49 -3.75 0.80
CA HIS A 137 -19.00 -4.84 -0.06
C HIS A 137 -18.88 -6.19 0.67
N ALA A 138 -18.68 -6.19 1.99
CA ALA A 138 -18.65 -7.40 2.80
C ALA A 138 -20.06 -7.91 3.21
N GLY A 139 -21.13 -7.15 2.93
CA GLY A 139 -22.49 -7.44 3.39
C GLY A 139 -22.68 -7.31 4.91
N LYS A 140 -21.78 -6.61 5.60
CA LYS A 140 -21.71 -6.51 7.06
C LYS A 140 -22.26 -5.17 7.57
N TRP A 141 -23.45 -4.79 7.13
CA TRP A 141 -24.09 -3.51 7.46
C TRP A 141 -24.37 -3.32 8.96
N ALA A 142 -24.72 -4.38 9.68
CA ALA A 142 -24.94 -4.32 11.13
C ALA A 142 -23.68 -3.85 11.89
N LEU A 143 -22.50 -4.36 11.51
CA LEU A 143 -21.22 -3.94 12.09
C LEU A 143 -20.86 -2.49 11.71
N ALA A 144 -21.28 -2.03 10.53
CA ALA A 144 -21.08 -0.64 10.14
C ALA A 144 -21.90 0.28 11.04
N LEU A 145 -23.14 -0.08 11.33
CA LEU A 145 -24.02 0.68 12.23
C LEU A 145 -23.49 0.72 13.67
N GLU A 146 -22.98 -0.40 14.20
CA GLU A 146 -22.32 -0.45 15.52
C GLU A 146 -21.05 0.41 15.59
N LEU A 147 -20.34 0.60 14.48
CA LEU A 147 -19.18 1.49 14.42
C LEU A 147 -19.56 2.97 14.40
N PHE A 148 -20.77 3.29 13.93
CA PHE A 148 -21.30 4.65 13.84
C PHE A 148 -22.16 5.09 15.02
N SER A 149 -22.57 4.15 15.89
CA SER A 149 -23.24 4.45 17.17
C SER A 149 -22.25 4.85 18.25
#